data_AF-A0A2H5YZ61-F1
#
_entry.id   AF-A0A2H5YZ61-F1
#
_cell.length_a   1.000
_cell.length_b   1.000
_cell.length_c   1.000
_cell.angle_alpha   90.00
_cell.angle_beta   90.00
_cell.angle_gamma   90.00
#
_symmetry.space_group_name_H-M   'P 1'
#
loop_
_entity.id
_entity.type
_entity.pdbx_description
1 polymer ?
#
loop_
_entity_poly.entity_id
_entity_poly.type
_entity_poly.pdbx_seq_one_letter_code
_entity_poly.pdbx_strand_id
1 'polypeptide(L)'
;MLAVWLGWERLTELVWRPRPVRPGGFFRYRIVRYRGPVAVLADGTRVEPGDLVVELHFDNRRLLALSLAGAQLPWDLLRLARLDLAELACRIARGELGEVQALVGITLFARAGRRLGFEVHPLPPTWYHRLQRFFFVGLIAVYHPLGWQMADRYRERAWPGRAWMSRTALLARYGAGC
;
A
#
# COMPACT_ATOMS: atom_id res chain seq x y z
N MET A 1 -21.81 13.30 3.97
CA MET A 1 -20.93 12.12 3.78
C MET A 1 -19.56 12.46 3.19
N LEU A 2 -19.47 13.16 2.04
CA LEU A 2 -18.17 13.56 1.43
C LEU A 2 -17.29 14.43 2.34
N ALA A 3 -17.88 15.38 3.07
CA ALA A 3 -17.13 16.26 3.98
C ALA A 3 -16.48 15.52 5.16
N VAL A 4 -17.15 14.50 5.70
CA VAL A 4 -16.59 13.63 6.76
C VAL A 4 -15.44 12.80 6.22
N TRP A 5 -15.58 12.32 4.98
CA TRP A 5 -14.54 11.57 4.26
C TRP A 5 -13.28 12.41 3.97
N LEU A 6 -13.45 13.62 3.44
CA LEU A 6 -12.36 14.56 3.21
C LEU A 6 -11.74 15.07 4.51
N GLY A 7 -12.55 15.25 5.56
CA GLY A 7 -12.08 15.61 6.90
C GLY A 7 -11.23 14.50 7.53
N TRP A 8 -11.62 13.24 7.36
CA TRP A 8 -10.87 12.08 7.85
C TRP A 8 -9.59 11.82 7.04
N GLU A 9 -9.62 12.03 5.72
CA GLU A 9 -8.39 12.03 4.91
C GLU A 9 -7.44 13.13 5.38
N ARG A 10 -7.92 14.36 5.56
CA ARG A 10 -7.08 15.45 6.08
C ARG A 10 -6.54 15.12 7.46
N LEU A 11 -7.32 14.49 8.34
CA LEU A 11 -6.86 14.05 9.66
C LEU A 11 -5.77 12.98 9.54
N THR A 12 -5.96 11.96 8.69
CA THR A 12 -4.94 10.90 8.51
C THR A 12 -3.70 11.42 7.77
N GLU A 13 -3.83 12.27 6.76
CA GLU A 13 -2.70 12.96 6.10
C GLU A 13 -1.96 13.88 7.06
N LEU A 14 -2.67 14.61 7.94
CA LEU A 14 -2.08 15.56 8.90
C LEU A 14 -1.38 14.83 10.05
N VAL A 15 -1.99 13.75 10.56
CA VAL A 15 -1.46 12.98 11.70
C VAL A 15 -0.38 12.00 11.25
N TRP A 16 -0.44 11.47 10.02
CA TRP A 16 0.47 10.40 9.56
C TRP A 16 1.49 10.84 8.51
N ARG A 17 1.26 11.93 7.77
CA ARG A 17 2.16 12.57 6.79
C ARG A 17 3.00 11.59 5.95
N PRO A 18 2.38 10.63 5.23
CA PRO A 18 3.12 9.69 4.40
C PRO A 18 3.87 10.43 3.28
N ARG A 19 5.16 10.11 3.12
CA ARG A 19 6.03 10.77 2.14
C ARG A 19 5.84 10.12 0.78
N PRO A 20 5.78 10.90 -0.33
CA PRO A 20 5.83 10.29 -1.65
C PRO A 20 7.15 9.54 -1.80
N VAL A 21 7.12 8.36 -2.42
CA VAL A 21 8.35 7.63 -2.74
C VAL A 21 9.22 8.46 -3.69
N ARG A 22 8.60 9.03 -4.72
CA ARG A 22 9.22 9.94 -5.70
C ARG A 22 8.18 10.95 -6.20
N PRO A 23 8.59 12.08 -6.82
CA PRO A 23 7.66 12.99 -7.47
C PRO A 23 6.74 12.27 -8.46
N GLY A 24 5.43 12.43 -8.32
CA GLY A 24 4.42 11.75 -9.14
C GLY A 24 4.35 10.23 -8.94
N GLY A 25 4.93 9.72 -7.84
CA GLY A 25 4.91 8.32 -7.45
C GLY A 25 3.50 7.77 -7.22
N PHE A 26 3.40 6.45 -7.32
CA PHE A 26 2.18 5.68 -7.12
C PHE A 26 1.94 5.34 -5.64
N PHE A 27 3.02 5.14 -4.90
CA PHE A 27 3.01 4.87 -3.47
C PHE A 27 3.46 6.08 -2.66
N ARG A 28 2.87 6.19 -1.49
CA ARG A 28 3.39 6.96 -0.36
C ARG A 28 3.81 5.97 0.71
N TYR A 29 4.80 6.34 1.51
CA TYR A 29 5.34 5.45 2.52
C TYR A 29 5.59 6.15 3.86
N ARG A 30 5.67 5.33 4.90
CA ARG A 30 6.10 5.72 6.24
C ARG A 30 7.02 4.65 6.79
N ILE A 31 7.98 5.06 7.61
CA ILE A 31 8.78 4.13 8.42
C ILE A 31 8.13 4.08 9.78
N VAL A 32 7.73 2.89 10.21
CA VAL A 32 7.02 2.68 11.48
C VAL A 32 7.59 1.47 12.21
N ARG A 33 7.44 1.45 13.53
CA ARG A 33 7.67 0.21 14.29
C ARG A 33 6.46 -0.70 14.16
N TYR A 34 6.69 -1.94 13.76
CA TYR A 34 5.65 -2.95 13.64
C TYR A 34 5.05 -3.24 15.02
N ARG A 35 3.73 -3.27 15.13
CA ARG A 35 2.99 -3.53 16.38
C ARG A 35 2.06 -4.74 16.31
N GLY A 36 2.12 -5.49 15.21
CA GLY A 36 1.30 -6.68 15.03
C GLY A 36 1.96 -7.93 15.62
N PRO A 37 1.28 -9.09 15.57
CA PRO A 37 1.88 -10.36 15.96
C PRO A 37 3.04 -10.71 15.01
N VAL A 38 3.98 -11.54 15.48
CA VAL A 38 5.10 -12.02 14.66
C VAL A 38 4.60 -12.54 13.32
N ALA A 39 5.20 -12.05 12.23
CA ALA A 39 4.94 -12.53 10.88
C ALA A 39 6.19 -13.24 10.35
N VAL A 40 6.01 -14.44 9.82
CA VAL A 40 7.06 -15.17 9.09
C VAL A 40 6.68 -15.12 7.62
N LEU A 41 7.57 -14.53 6.81
CA LEU A 41 7.38 -14.37 5.37
C LEU A 41 7.89 -15.63 4.64
N ALA A 42 7.47 -15.83 3.39
CA ALA A 42 7.77 -17.03 2.61
C ALA A 42 9.28 -17.28 2.38
N ASP A 43 10.11 -16.23 2.45
CA ASP A 43 11.57 -16.34 2.35
C ASP A 43 12.27 -16.59 3.69
N GLY A 44 11.51 -16.86 4.76
CA GLY A 44 12.01 -17.09 6.11
C GLY A 44 12.24 -15.80 6.91
N THR A 45 12.05 -14.62 6.32
CA THR A 45 12.15 -13.35 7.04
C THR A 45 11.12 -13.34 8.17
N ARG A 46 11.58 -13.11 9.40
CA ARG A 46 10.74 -12.93 10.57
C ARG A 46 10.63 -11.44 10.88
N VAL A 47 9.40 -10.96 11.05
CA VAL A 47 9.07 -9.58 11.42
C VAL A 47 8.44 -9.59 12.80
N GLU A 48 9.11 -8.97 13.76
CA GLU A 48 8.75 -8.96 15.18
C GLU A 48 8.19 -7.61 15.64
N PRO A 49 7.37 -7.59 16.71
CA PRO A 49 6.96 -6.33 17.31
C PRO A 49 8.17 -5.46 17.68
N GLY A 50 8.19 -4.22 17.20
CA GLY A 50 9.29 -3.27 17.39
C GLY A 50 10.18 -3.08 16.18
N ASP A 51 10.20 -4.03 15.24
CA ASP A 51 10.97 -3.94 13.99
C ASP A 51 10.53 -2.75 13.16
N LEU A 52 11.48 -2.11 12.47
CA LEU A 52 11.15 -1.07 11.52
C LEU A 52 10.61 -1.70 10.23
N VAL A 53 9.50 -1.19 9.75
CA VAL A 53 8.90 -1.59 8.47
C VAL A 53 8.54 -0.36 7.65
N VAL A 54 8.57 -0.52 6.33
CA VAL A 54 8.04 0.47 5.40
C VAL A 54 6.56 0.18 5.19
N GLU A 55 5.71 1.01 5.77
CA GLU A 55 4.26 0.94 5.53
C GLU A 55 3.92 1.69 4.25
N LEU A 56 3.33 0.98 3.29
CA LEU A 56 2.93 1.48 1.98
C LEU A 56 1.45 1.83 1.94
N HIS A 57 1.17 2.96 1.29
CA HIS A 57 -0.17 3.41 0.95
C HIS A 57 -0.22 3.84 -0.52
N PHE A 58 -1.37 3.67 -1.16
CA PHE A 58 -1.59 4.29 -2.46
C PHE A 58 -1.78 5.80 -2.32
N ASP A 59 -1.26 6.55 -3.29
CA ASP A 59 -1.68 7.94 -3.46
C ASP A 59 -3.03 7.97 -4.18
N ASN A 60 -4.13 8.05 -3.42
CA ASN A 60 -5.48 8.01 -3.97
C ASN A 60 -5.77 9.18 -4.93
N ARG A 61 -5.17 10.36 -4.69
CA ARG A 61 -5.32 11.52 -5.59
C ARG A 61 -4.58 11.26 -6.90
N ARG A 62 -3.39 10.67 -6.85
CA ARG A 62 -2.66 10.25 -8.05
C ARG A 62 -3.43 9.18 -8.82
N LEU A 63 -4.01 8.19 -8.14
CA LEU A 63 -4.85 7.16 -8.76
C LEU A 63 -6.05 7.77 -9.48
N LEU A 64 -6.77 8.70 -8.84
CA LEU A 64 -7.88 9.42 -9.46
C LEU A 64 -7.40 10.21 -10.70
N ALA A 65 -6.32 10.98 -10.56
CA ALA A 65 -5.78 11.78 -11.65
C ALA A 65 -5.36 10.93 -12.86
N LEU A 66 -4.68 9.80 -12.61
CA LEU A 66 -4.32 8.84 -13.65
C LEU A 66 -5.56 8.25 -14.33
N SER A 67 -6.57 7.87 -13.54
CA SER A 67 -7.81 7.30 -14.07
C SER A 67 -8.60 8.31 -14.92
N LEU A 68 -8.68 9.58 -14.50
CA LEU A 68 -9.28 10.67 -15.26
C LEU A 68 -8.49 11.01 -16.53
N ALA A 69 -7.17 10.89 -16.49
CA ALA A 69 -6.30 11.09 -17.64
C ALA A 69 -6.30 9.90 -18.63
N GLY A 70 -7.16 8.90 -18.43
CA GLY A 70 -7.29 7.76 -19.34
C GLY A 70 -6.27 6.63 -19.10
N ALA A 71 -5.48 6.67 -18.03
CA ALA A 71 -4.66 5.54 -17.59
C ALA A 71 -5.57 4.46 -17.01
N GLN A 72 -6.27 3.75 -17.89
CA GLN A 72 -7.16 2.65 -17.53
C GLN A 72 -6.47 1.29 -17.59
N LEU A 73 -5.23 1.21 -18.10
CA LEU A 73 -4.53 -0.06 -18.25
C LEU A 73 -3.83 -0.45 -16.93
N PRO A 74 -4.12 -1.65 -16.39
CA PRO A 74 -3.43 -2.20 -15.23
C PRO A 74 -1.90 -2.24 -15.38
N TRP A 75 -1.39 -2.22 -16.62
CA TRP A 75 0.04 -2.20 -16.95
C TRP A 75 0.73 -0.89 -16.58
N ASP A 76 0.09 0.27 -16.77
CA ASP A 76 0.68 1.56 -16.44
C ASP A 76 0.85 1.73 -14.93
N LEU A 77 -0.18 1.33 -14.17
CA LEU A 77 -0.14 1.32 -12.71
C LEU A 77 0.93 0.35 -12.21
N LEU A 78 1.04 -0.84 -12.82
CA LEU A 78 2.09 -1.81 -12.49
C LEU A 78 3.48 -1.23 -12.75
N ARG A 79 3.69 -0.55 -13.88
CA ARG A 79 4.97 0.11 -14.21
C ARG A 79 5.31 1.18 -13.18
N LEU A 80 4.38 2.06 -12.83
CA LEU A 80 4.59 3.10 -11.82
C LEU A 80 4.92 2.49 -10.46
N ALA A 81 4.21 1.44 -10.05
CA ALA A 81 4.48 0.71 -8.83
C ALA A 81 5.90 0.10 -8.81
N ARG A 82 6.35 -0.48 -9.93
CA ARG A 82 7.72 -1.03 -10.06
C ARG A 82 8.79 0.05 -9.91
N LEU A 83 8.59 1.24 -10.50
CA LEU A 83 9.51 2.37 -10.35
C LEU A 83 9.61 2.82 -8.89
N ASP A 84 8.50 2.87 -8.17
CA ASP A 84 8.48 3.21 -6.75
C ASP A 84 9.16 2.15 -5.89
N LEU A 85 8.95 0.86 -6.19
CA LEU A 85 9.64 -0.21 -5.47
C LEU A 85 11.15 -0.21 -5.73
N ALA A 86 11.58 0.10 -6.95
CA ALA A 86 13.01 0.30 -7.28
C ALA A 86 13.61 1.47 -6.51
N GLU A 87 12.92 2.61 -6.47
CA GLU A 87 13.37 3.76 -5.66
C GLU A 87 13.48 3.39 -4.17
N LEU A 88 12.49 2.72 -3.60
CA LEU A 88 12.55 2.25 -2.21
C LEU A 88 13.69 1.26 -2.00
N ALA A 89 13.93 0.33 -2.93
CA ALA A 89 15.05 -0.60 -2.86
C ALA A 89 16.38 0.15 -2.80
N CYS A 90 16.59 1.16 -3.64
CA CYS A 90 17.82 1.95 -3.64
C CYS A 90 18.01 2.76 -2.37
N ARG A 91 16.95 3.39 -1.86
CA ARG A 91 17.03 4.11 -0.58
C ARG A 91 17.37 3.19 0.58
N ILE A 92 16.82 1.98 0.60
CA ILE A 92 17.15 0.97 1.61
C ILE A 92 18.59 0.47 1.46
N ALA A 93 19.04 0.23 0.22
CA ALA A 93 20.42 -0.18 -0.05
C ALA A 93 21.44 0.87 0.40
N ARG A 94 21.10 2.17 0.24
CA ARG A 94 21.91 3.31 0.71
C ARG A 94 21.80 3.59 2.22
N GLY A 95 20.97 2.84 2.95
CA GLY A 95 20.77 3.02 4.39
C GLY A 95 19.91 4.24 4.77
N GLU A 96 19.28 4.92 3.81
CA GLU A 96 18.52 6.17 4.05
C GLU A 96 17.25 5.94 4.87
N LEU A 97 16.72 4.72 4.88
CA LEU A 97 15.47 4.36 5.57
C LEU A 97 15.70 3.59 6.88
N GLY A 98 16.95 3.45 7.31
CA GLY A 98 17.33 2.63 8.47
C GLY A 98 17.23 1.12 8.22
N GLU A 99 17.38 0.35 9.28
CA GLU A 99 17.31 -1.13 9.27
C GLU A 99 15.86 -1.61 9.20
N VAL A 100 15.23 -1.41 8.04
CA VAL A 100 13.86 -1.88 7.80
C VAL A 100 13.86 -3.38 7.48
N GLN A 101 12.97 -4.12 8.14
CA GLN A 101 12.87 -5.57 7.99
C GLN A 101 12.05 -5.96 6.75
N ALA A 102 10.99 -5.20 6.46
CA ALA A 102 10.07 -5.49 5.36
C ALA A 102 9.25 -4.27 4.93
N LEU A 103 8.65 -4.37 3.76
CA LEU A 103 7.55 -3.56 3.28
C LEU A 103 6.23 -4.24 3.65
N VAL A 104 5.25 -3.43 4.06
CA VAL A 104 3.89 -3.89 4.40
C VAL A 104 2.84 -2.90 3.93
N GLY A 105 1.68 -3.39 3.50
CA GLY A 105 0.52 -2.54 3.23
C GLY A 105 -0.78 -3.30 3.42
N ILE A 106 -1.82 -2.62 3.91
CA ILE A 106 -3.17 -3.18 3.99
C ILE A 106 -4.03 -2.54 2.91
N THR A 107 -4.68 -3.36 2.09
CA THR A 107 -5.51 -2.85 0.99
C THR A 107 -6.50 -3.89 0.46
N LEU A 108 -7.59 -3.42 -0.16
CA LEU A 108 -8.49 -4.25 -0.97
C LEU A 108 -7.80 -4.84 -2.23
N PHE A 109 -6.69 -4.25 -2.67
CA PHE A 109 -5.96 -4.65 -3.87
C PHE A 109 -4.81 -5.63 -3.59
N ALA A 110 -4.71 -6.20 -2.39
CA ALA A 110 -3.52 -6.93 -1.96
C ALA A 110 -3.16 -8.07 -2.92
N ARG A 111 -4.16 -8.78 -3.47
CA ARG A 111 -3.96 -9.84 -4.47
C ARG A 111 -3.26 -9.36 -5.74
N ALA A 112 -3.53 -8.14 -6.19
CA ALA A 112 -2.85 -7.56 -7.37
C ALA A 112 -1.35 -7.35 -7.10
N GLY A 113 -0.97 -7.09 -5.84
CA GLY A 113 0.41 -6.97 -5.40
C GLY A 113 1.27 -8.22 -5.65
N ARG A 114 0.67 -9.41 -5.82
CA ARG A 114 1.42 -10.63 -6.19
C ARG A 114 2.20 -10.47 -7.49
N ARG A 115 1.69 -9.69 -8.45
CA ARG A 115 2.39 -9.38 -9.70
C ARG A 115 3.66 -8.54 -9.50
N LEU A 116 3.76 -7.86 -8.37
CA LEU A 116 4.94 -7.10 -7.95
C LEU A 116 5.86 -7.92 -7.03
N GLY A 117 5.51 -9.17 -6.72
CA GLY A 117 6.28 -10.04 -5.83
C GLY A 117 5.91 -9.91 -4.36
N PHE A 118 4.80 -9.25 -4.01
CA PHE A 118 4.29 -9.29 -2.63
C PHE A 118 3.66 -10.65 -2.35
N GLU A 119 3.92 -11.18 -1.17
CA GLU A 119 3.07 -12.22 -0.58
C GLU A 119 1.84 -11.57 0.07
N VAL A 120 0.74 -12.32 0.18
CA VAL A 120 -0.53 -11.78 0.65
C VAL A 120 -1.06 -12.63 1.78
N HIS A 121 -1.09 -12.06 2.98
CA HIS A 121 -1.68 -12.67 4.16
C HIS A 121 -3.13 -12.18 4.28
N PRO A 122 -4.12 -13.09 4.30
CA PRO A 122 -5.51 -12.71 4.49
C PRO A 122 -5.72 -12.13 5.89
N LEU A 123 -6.56 -11.10 5.99
CA LEU A 123 -6.94 -10.55 7.30
C LEU A 123 -8.15 -11.32 7.85
N PRO A 124 -8.17 -11.69 9.14
CA PRO A 124 -9.32 -12.37 9.75
C PRO A 124 -10.56 -11.46 9.77
N PRO A 125 -11.79 -12.00 9.73
CA PRO A 125 -13.03 -11.22 9.64
C PRO A 125 -13.47 -10.55 10.96
N THR A 126 -12.56 -9.83 11.62
CA THR A 126 -12.80 -9.10 12.88
C THR A 126 -13.56 -7.79 12.63
N TRP A 127 -14.17 -7.23 13.69
CA TRP A 127 -14.86 -5.93 13.61
C TRP A 127 -13.93 -4.81 13.11
N TYR A 128 -12.66 -4.83 13.52
CA TYR A 128 -11.66 -3.85 13.11
C TYR A 128 -11.36 -3.95 11.60
N HIS A 129 -11.22 -5.16 11.06
CA HIS A 129 -11.02 -5.35 9.61
C HIS A 129 -12.29 -5.04 8.80
N ARG A 130 -13.49 -5.21 9.38
CA ARG A 130 -14.74 -4.72 8.77
C ARG A 130 -14.77 -3.20 8.70
N LEU A 131 -14.32 -2.51 9.75
CA LEU A 131 -14.18 -1.05 9.74
C LEU A 131 -13.16 -0.60 8.69
N GLN A 132 -12.00 -1.24 8.60
CA GLN A 132 -11.01 -0.97 7.55
C GLN A 132 -11.58 -1.22 6.15
N ARG A 133 -12.36 -2.29 5.94
CA ARG A 133 -13.04 -2.55 4.68
C ARG A 133 -14.01 -1.44 4.33
N PHE A 134 -14.88 -1.04 5.26
CA PHE A 134 -15.81 0.07 5.08
C PHE A 134 -15.06 1.35 4.68
N PHE A 135 -13.93 1.61 5.35
CA PHE A 135 -13.05 2.70 5.02
C PHE A 135 -12.52 2.59 3.57
N PHE A 136 -11.89 1.49 3.17
CA PHE A 136 -11.36 1.37 1.80
C PHE A 136 -12.46 1.44 0.72
N VAL A 137 -13.66 0.90 0.98
CA VAL A 137 -14.80 1.02 0.06
C VAL A 137 -15.23 2.48 -0.10
N GLY A 138 -15.28 3.25 0.99
CA GLY A 138 -15.60 4.67 0.91
C GLY A 138 -14.53 5.48 0.16
N LEU A 139 -13.25 5.14 0.31
CA LEU A 139 -12.19 5.75 -0.52
C LEU A 139 -12.42 5.49 -2.02
N ILE A 140 -12.84 4.28 -2.40
CA ILE A 140 -13.19 3.97 -3.80
C ILE A 140 -14.37 4.84 -4.25
N ALA A 141 -15.40 5.01 -3.42
CA ALA A 141 -16.54 5.84 -3.75
C ALA A 141 -16.17 7.31 -4.03
N VAL A 142 -15.13 7.82 -3.37
CA VAL A 142 -14.63 9.20 -3.54
C VAL A 142 -13.65 9.33 -4.70
N TYR A 143 -12.72 8.37 -4.85
CA TYR A 143 -11.55 8.52 -5.73
C TYR A 143 -11.59 7.71 -7.02
N HIS A 144 -12.59 6.86 -7.21
CA HIS A 144 -12.78 6.16 -8.48
C HIS A 144 -13.71 6.98 -9.39
N PRO A 145 -13.44 7.15 -10.70
CA PRO A 145 -14.31 7.95 -11.59
C PRO A 145 -15.76 7.46 -11.64
N LEU A 146 -15.98 6.14 -11.52
CA LEU A 146 -17.32 5.53 -11.44
C LEU A 146 -17.98 5.62 -10.05
N GLY A 147 -17.30 6.21 -9.06
CA GLY A 147 -17.81 6.46 -7.71
C GLY A 147 -18.45 5.25 -7.03
N TRP A 148 -19.66 5.44 -6.52
CA TRP A 148 -20.42 4.42 -5.79
C TRP A 148 -20.69 3.13 -6.59
N GLN A 149 -20.87 3.23 -7.91
CA GLN A 149 -21.07 2.03 -8.74
C GLN A 149 -19.89 1.07 -8.64
N MET A 150 -18.66 1.61 -8.58
CA MET A 150 -17.47 0.78 -8.37
C MET A 150 -17.32 0.37 -6.91
N ALA A 151 -17.60 1.28 -5.97
CA ALA A 151 -17.52 0.99 -4.55
C ALA A 151 -18.40 -0.22 -4.15
N ASP A 152 -19.62 -0.31 -4.68
CA ASP A 152 -20.53 -1.43 -4.41
C ASP A 152 -19.98 -2.77 -4.91
N ARG A 153 -19.35 -2.79 -6.10
CA ARG A 153 -18.68 -4.00 -6.62
C ARG A 153 -17.58 -4.49 -5.68
N TYR A 154 -16.76 -3.57 -5.15
CA TYR A 154 -15.70 -3.91 -4.19
C TYR A 154 -16.29 -4.28 -2.81
N ARG A 155 -17.35 -3.62 -2.37
CA ARG A 155 -18.07 -3.93 -1.14
C ARG A 155 -18.64 -5.35 -1.16
N GLU A 156 -19.03 -5.87 -2.31
CA GLU A 156 -19.53 -7.24 -2.43
C GLU A 156 -18.38 -8.26 -2.55
N ARG A 157 -17.36 -7.95 -3.37
CA ARG A 157 -16.39 -8.96 -3.83
C ARG A 157 -15.02 -8.91 -3.16
N ALA A 158 -14.67 -7.81 -2.52
CA ALA A 158 -13.32 -7.59 -1.98
C ALA A 158 -13.27 -7.60 -0.46
N TRP A 159 -12.19 -8.15 0.06
CA TRP A 159 -11.81 -8.17 1.47
C TRP A 159 -10.37 -7.66 1.60
N PRO A 160 -10.04 -6.83 2.61
CA PRO A 160 -8.69 -6.31 2.75
C PRO A 160 -7.71 -7.44 3.04
N GLY A 161 -6.57 -7.39 2.36
CA GLY A 161 -5.43 -8.25 2.62
C GLY A 161 -4.23 -7.44 3.09
N ARG A 162 -3.32 -8.10 3.79
CA ARG A 162 -2.01 -7.54 4.13
C ARG A 162 -0.99 -8.06 3.10
N ALA A 163 -0.38 -7.15 2.36
CA ALA A 163 0.68 -7.45 1.43
C ALA A 163 2.04 -7.25 2.12
N TRP A 164 2.93 -8.22 1.98
CA TRP A 164 4.27 -8.21 2.55
C TRP A 164 5.33 -8.42 1.47
N MET A 165 6.50 -7.81 1.67
CA MET A 165 7.71 -8.09 0.92
C MET A 165 8.90 -7.83 1.84
N SER A 166 9.73 -8.85 2.09
CA SER A 166 10.93 -8.66 2.92
C SER A 166 11.90 -7.66 2.29
N ARG A 167 12.81 -7.13 3.10
CA ARG A 167 13.97 -6.35 2.61
C ARG A 167 14.75 -7.14 1.57
N THR A 168 15.08 -8.40 1.88
CA THR A 168 15.87 -9.28 1.00
C THR A 168 15.19 -9.47 -0.36
N ALA A 169 13.89 -9.77 -0.37
CA ALA A 169 13.13 -9.95 -1.60
C ALA A 169 13.00 -8.65 -2.40
N LEU A 170 12.82 -7.51 -1.73
CA LEU A 170 12.79 -6.20 -2.39
C LEU A 170 14.12 -5.91 -3.09
N LEU A 171 15.23 -6.03 -2.36
CA LEU A 171 16.57 -5.75 -2.90
C LEU A 171 16.92 -6.71 -4.04
N ALA A 172 16.63 -8.00 -3.90
CA ALA A 172 16.87 -8.98 -4.96
C ALA A 172 16.07 -8.68 -6.25
N ARG A 173 14.84 -8.18 -6.12
CA ARG A 173 13.95 -7.95 -7.27
C ARG A 173 14.11 -6.58 -7.92
N TYR A 174 14.46 -5.57 -7.13
CA TYR A 174 14.38 -4.17 -7.53
C TYR A 174 15.65 -3.37 -7.23
N GLY A 175 16.65 -3.96 -6.57
CA GLY A 175 17.89 -3.30 -6.18
C GLY A 175 19.01 -3.31 -7.22
N ALA A 176 18.86 -4.01 -8.35
CA ALA A 176 19.94 -4.17 -9.34
C ALA A 176 20.35 -2.88 -10.08
N GLY A 177 19.54 -1.81 -9.98
CA GLY A 177 19.82 -0.50 -10.58
C GLY A 177 20.24 0.57 -9.56
N CYS A 178 20.56 0.14 -8.35
CA CYS A 178 21.16 0.95 -7.30
C CYS A 178 22.69 0.80 -7.38
#